data_AF-A0AAV9CLR7-F1
#
_entry.id   AF-A0AAV9CLR7-F1
#
_cell.length_a   1.000
_cell.length_b   1.000
_cell.length_c   1.000
_cell.angle_alpha   90.00
_cell.angle_beta   90.00
_cell.angle_gamma   90.00
#
_symmetry.space_group_name_H-M   'P 1'
#
loop_
_entity.id
_entity.type
_entity.pdbx_description
1 polymer ?
#
loop_
_entity_poly.entity_id
_entity_poly.type
_entity_poly.pdbx_seq_one_letter_code
_entity_poly.pdbx_strand_id
1 'polypeptide(L)' 'MQDFQDQSPEVKNMWEVAIIELLELGLLCTQDSPSTRPTMIDAADDLDRLKRYLGGDMTATFTSSLGISSSTATCGDW' A
#
# COMPACT_ATOMS: atom_id res chain seq x y z
N MET A 1 3.81 -16.90 -11.86
CA MET A 1 2.96 -15.72 -12.08
C MET A 1 1.67 -16.00 -11.34
N GLN A 2 1.60 -15.66 -10.06
CA GLN A 2 0.42 -15.96 -9.22
C GLN A 2 -0.66 -14.92 -9.51
N ASP A 3 -1.85 -15.43 -9.78
CA ASP A 3 -3.01 -14.70 -10.26
C ASP A 3 -3.43 -13.57 -9.31
N PHE A 4 -3.38 -12.34 -9.81
CA PHE A 4 -4.10 -11.19 -9.24
C PHE A 4 -5.63 -11.35 -9.37
N GLN A 5 -6.12 -12.43 -10.00
CA GLN A 5 -7.53 -12.64 -10.33
C GLN A 5 -8.41 -13.07 -9.15
N ASP A 6 -7.82 -13.45 -8.01
CA ASP A 6 -8.55 -13.93 -6.83
C ASP A 6 -8.65 -12.89 -5.71
N GLN A 7 -8.54 -11.60 -6.05
CA GLN A 7 -8.77 -10.52 -5.08
C GLN A 7 -10.26 -10.22 -4.99
N SER A 8 -10.78 -10.10 -3.76
CA SER A 8 -12.17 -9.69 -3.56
C SER A 8 -12.39 -8.30 -4.19
N PRO A 9 -13.63 -8.01 -4.65
CA PRO A 9 -13.92 -6.72 -5.26
C PRO A 9 -13.58 -5.53 -4.34
N GLU A 10 -13.67 -5.73 -3.01
CA GLU A 10 -13.26 -4.74 -2.01
C GLU A 10 -11.76 -4.45 -2.07
N VAL A 11 -10.92 -5.50 -2.13
CA VAL A 11 -9.46 -5.31 -2.21
C VAL A 11 -9.08 -4.66 -3.54
N LYS A 12 -9.72 -5.04 -4.65
CA LYS A 12 -9.49 -4.40 -5.95
C LYS A 12 -9.83 -2.90 -5.89
N ASN A 13 -10.96 -2.53 -5.29
CA ASN A 13 -11.35 -1.13 -5.11
C ASN A 13 -10.35 -0.35 -4.24
N MET A 14 -9.79 -0.98 -3.20
CA MET A 14 -8.76 -0.36 -2.36
C MET A 14 -7.47 -0.07 -3.15
N TRP A 15 -7.04 -1.01 -3.99
CA TRP A 15 -5.88 -0.78 -4.88
C TRP A 15 -6.13 0.33 -5.90
N GLU A 16 -7.35 0.42 -6.45
CA GLU A 16 -7.72 1.50 -7.36
C GLU A 16 -7.62 2.89 -6.68
N VAL A 17 -8.15 3.02 -5.46
CA VAL A 17 -8.02 4.26 -4.67
C VAL A 17 -6.55 4.59 -4.39
N ALA A 18 -5.76 3.59 -4.02
CA ALA A 18 -4.34 3.81 -3.73
C ALA A 18 -3.52 4.26 -4.94
N ILE A 19 -3.84 3.74 -6.13
CA ILE A 19 -3.21 4.18 -7.37
C ILE A 19 -3.52 5.66 -7.64
N ILE A 20 -4.77 6.09 -7.41
CA ILE A 20 -5.18 7.48 -7.58
C ILE A 20 -4.42 8.38 -6.61
N GLU A 21 -4.38 8.04 -5.32
CA GLU A 21 -3.67 8.87 -4.33
C GLU A 21 -2.15 8.95 -4.61
N LEU A 22 -1.53 7.87 -5.09
CA LEU A 22 -0.12 7.89 -5.51
C LEU A 22 0.13 8.80 -6.72
N LEU A 23 -0.79 8.82 -7.69
CA LEU A 23 -0.70 9.70 -8.85
C LEU A 23 -0.87 11.16 -8.45
N GLU A 24 -1.80 11.46 -7.55
CA GLU A 24 -2.00 12.81 -7.02
C GLU A 24 -0.78 13.31 -6.26
N LEU A 25 -0.19 12.46 -5.39
CA LEU A 25 1.05 12.80 -4.68
C LEU A 25 2.22 13.01 -5.67
N GLY A 26 2.33 12.16 -6.70
CA GLY A 26 3.34 12.32 -7.75
C GLY A 26 3.18 13.64 -8.54
N LEU A 27 1.94 14.05 -8.80
CA LEU A 27 1.64 15.33 -9.45
C LEU A 27 2.06 16.50 -8.55
N LEU A 28 1.74 16.46 -7.26
CA LEU A 28 2.17 17.48 -6.29
C LEU A 28 3.70 17.60 -6.21
N CYS A 29 4.41 16.46 -6.25
CA CYS A 29 5.87 16.42 -6.24
C CYS A 29 6.52 17.06 -7.48
N THR A 30 5.80 17.14 -8.60
CA THR A 30 6.32 17.61 -9.90
C THR A 30 5.80 18.99 -10.31
N GLN A 31 5.09 19.69 -9.41
CA GLN A 31 4.59 21.04 -9.67
C GLN A 31 5.70 22.00 -10.12
N ASP A 32 5.38 22.87 -11.08
CA ASP A 32 6.33 23.84 -11.64
C ASP A 32 6.93 24.74 -10.55
N SER A 33 6.06 25.26 -9.67
CA SER A 33 6.50 26.06 -8.52
C SER A 33 7.09 25.18 -7.41
N PRO A 34 8.35 25.39 -6.98
CA PRO A 34 8.95 24.63 -5.89
C PRO A 34 8.21 24.79 -4.56
N SER A 35 7.58 25.94 -4.31
CA SER A 35 6.89 26.22 -3.04
C SER A 35 5.58 25.46 -2.86
N THR A 36 5.05 24.86 -3.94
CA THR A 36 3.81 24.06 -3.89
C THR A 36 4.09 22.57 -3.81
N ARG A 37 5.36 22.16 -3.91
CA ARG A 37 5.75 20.76 -3.74
C ARG A 37 5.73 20.41 -2.26
N PRO A 38 5.31 19.20 -1.88
CA PRO A 38 5.39 18.75 -0.50
C PRO A 38 6.85 18.65 -0.06
N THR A 39 7.11 18.79 1.23
CA THR A 39 8.41 18.40 1.77
C THR A 39 8.55 16.87 1.72
N MET A 40 9.78 16.36 1.80
CA MET A 40 9.99 14.90 1.84
C MET A 40 9.33 14.26 3.07
N ILE A 41 9.18 15.01 4.16
CA ILE A 41 8.50 14.55 5.38
C ILE A 41 7.00 14.39 5.09
N ASP A 42 6.37 15.41 4.49
CA ASP A 42 4.94 15.35 4.14
C ASP A 42 4.65 14.20 3.17
N ALA A 43 5.50 14.03 2.14
CA ALA A 43 5.36 12.93 1.19
C ALA A 43 5.51 11.54 1.83
N ALA A 44 6.43 11.40 2.79
CA ALA A 44 6.63 10.15 3.52
C ALA A 44 5.43 9.83 4.43
N ASP A 45 4.85 10.84 5.08
CA ASP A 45 3.67 10.69 5.93
C ASP A 45 2.43 10.26 5.10
N ASP A 46 2.24 10.85 3.92
CA ASP A 46 1.16 10.47 2.99
C ASP A 46 1.33 9.01 2.51
N LEU A 47 2.56 8.60 2.19
CA LEU A 47 2.86 7.21 1.80
C LEU A 47 2.67 6.22 2.96
N ASP A 48 3.05 6.56 4.19
CA ASP A 48 2.83 5.69 5.36
C ASP A 48 1.33 5.52 5.64
N ARG A 49 0.57 6.61 5.51
CA ARG A 49 -0.89 6.56 5.64
C ARG A 49 -1.52 5.64 4.60
N LEU A 50 -1.11 5.76 3.33
CA LEU A 50 -1.61 4.89 2.27
C LEU A 50 -1.22 3.42 2.48
N LYS A 51 0.03 3.19 2.91
CA LYS A 51 0.52 1.85 3.27
C LYS A 51 -0.31 1.22 4.39
N ARG A 52 -0.71 2.00 5.40
CA ARG A 52 -1.57 1.50 6.48
C ARG A 52 -2.98 1.17 6.01
N TYR A 53 -3.54 1.95 5.09
CA TYR A 53 -4.85 1.62 4.51
C TYR A 53 -4.79 0.32 3.70
N LEU A 54 -3.72 0.08 2.95
CA LEU A 54 -3.54 -1.15 2.17
C LEU A 54 -3.17 -2.36 3.05
N GLY A 55 -2.33 -2.16 4.07
CA GLY A 55 -1.87 -3.20 4.97
C GLY A 55 -2.79 -3.49 6.15
N GLY A 56 -3.78 -2.64 6.38
CA GLY A 56 -4.66 -2.68 7.57
C GLY A 56 -5.64 -3.83 7.60
N ASP A 57 -6.04 -4.39 6.45
CA ASP A 57 -7.11 -5.40 6.37
C ASP A 57 -6.87 -6.57 5.39
N MET A 58 -5.72 -6.65 4.70
CA MET A 58 -5.46 -7.74 3.74
C MET A 58 -4.86 -9.01 4.39
N THR A 59 -4.27 -8.90 5.59
CA THR A 59 -3.51 -9.99 6.23
C THR A 59 -4.17 -10.59 7.48
N ALA A 60 -5.33 -10.11 7.92
CA ALA A 60 -5.95 -10.57 9.16
C ALA A 60 -7.04 -11.66 9.03
N THR A 61 -7.59 -11.94 7.84
CA THR A 61 -8.84 -12.73 7.75
C THR A 61 -8.74 -14.13 7.11
N PHE A 62 -7.62 -14.55 6.53
CA PHE A 62 -7.52 -15.90 5.94
C PHE A 62 -6.92 -17.00 6.82
N THR A 63 -6.59 -16.71 8.09
CA THR A 63 -6.14 -17.72 9.05
C THR A 63 -7.24 -18.12 10.04
N SER A 64 -8.42 -18.51 9.53
CA SER A 64 -9.44 -19.12 10.39
C SER A 64 -9.96 -20.49 9.94
N SER A 65 -9.51 -21.09 8.83
CA SER A 65 -9.95 -22.47 8.54
C SER A 65 -9.14 -23.38 7.61
N LEU A 66 -7.91 -23.06 7.17
CA LEU A 66 -7.09 -24.06 6.48
C LEU A 66 -5.65 -24.04 7.03
N GLY A 67 -5.26 -25.15 7.68
CA GLY A 67 -3.95 -25.31 8.32
C GLY A 67 -2.81 -25.35 7.30
N ILE A 68 -2.19 -24.20 7.05
CA ILE A 68 -0.97 -24.10 6.23
C ILE A 68 0.16 -23.57 7.13
N SER A 69 1.23 -24.35 7.24
CA SER A 69 2.39 -24.09 8.10
C SER A 69 2.97 -22.69 7.95
N SER A 70 3.08 -21.99 9.08
CA SER A 70 3.82 -20.74 9.24
C SER A 70 5.32 -20.98 9.04
N SER A 71 5.95 -20.20 8.16
CA SER A 71 7.41 -20.04 8.10
C SER A 71 7.70 -18.56 8.22
N THR A 72 8.19 -18.15 9.40
CA THR A 72 8.64 -16.79 9.68
C THR A 72 9.92 -16.51 8.90
N ALA A 73 9.84 -15.78 7.79
CA ALA A 73 11.00 -15.08 7.26
C ALA A 73 11.26 -13.88 8.16
N THR A 74 12.11 -14.07 9.17
CA THR A 74 12.71 -12.96 9.91
C THR A 74 13.57 -12.18 8.93
N CYS A 75 13.13 -10.98 8.55
CA CYS A 75 14.02 -10.00 7.92
C CYS A 75 15.00 -9.54 9.00
N GLY A 76 16.14 -10.21 9.05
CA GLY A 76 17.36 -9.78 9.68
C GLY A 76 18.48 -9.97 8.67
N ASP A 77 19.37 -8.98 8.61
CA ASP A 77 20.55 -8.84 7.75
C ASP A 77 20.28 -8.37 6.31
N TRP A 78 20.30 -7.05 6.11
CA TRP A 78 21.36 -6.30 5.38
C TRP A 78 21.49 -4.89 5.97
#